data_AF-C0DAU2-F1
#
_entry.id   AF-C0DAU2-F1
#
_cell.length_a   1.000
_cell.length_b   1.000
_cell.length_c   1.000
_cell.angle_alpha   90.00
_cell.angle_beta   90.00
_cell.angle_gamma   90.00
#
_symmetry.space_group_name_H-M   'P 1'
#
loop_
_entity.id
_entity.type
_entity.pdbx_description
1 polymer ?
#
loop_
_entity_poly.entity_id
_entity_poly.type
_entity_poly.pdbx_seq_one_letter_code
_entity_poly.pdbx_strand_id
1 'polypeptide(L)'
;MKQKISMRTKWTVQGWLLMLPSLIFLVGFTVYPVIRTLIQSFMKTSNNAKAPAEFIGFKNYINVFRDPVFAIVIKNTLKFSLIVIPLGLVIGFLLATLVSKNIKGIGVARALVFYPNVAPVVGFATIWTFLFTPNIGVISHVMKALSMKPVDFLNNPKTALYAIMAVYLWREASYMMIFYISGLQNISQEYYEAAHLDGASGWGYHAKDHHSAGTAHHPVRADHHHGGRLQDGGPDHGHDHQGRTQQQHQPADESHLPDRLLLLGYGAGVGADHLHAGLYDGGRPGAVHHHGQARVLRKLRRPL
;
A
#
# COMPACT_ATOMS: atom_id res chain seq x y z
N MET A 1 12.17 10.25 -52.89
CA MET A 1 11.81 11.36 -51.97
C MET A 1 11.68 10.82 -50.56
N LYS A 2 12.57 11.18 -49.62
CA LYS A 2 12.42 10.82 -48.20
C LYS A 2 11.55 11.89 -47.53
N GLN A 3 10.29 11.59 -47.26
CA GLN A 3 9.42 12.50 -46.52
C GLN A 3 10.00 12.71 -45.12
N LYS A 4 10.38 13.96 -44.80
CA LYS A 4 10.86 14.32 -43.46
C LYS A 4 9.69 14.20 -42.49
N ILE A 5 9.72 13.16 -41.67
CA ILE A 5 8.76 12.98 -40.57
C ILE A 5 8.76 14.26 -39.71
N SER A 6 7.59 14.86 -39.55
CA SER A 6 7.37 16.06 -38.72
C SER A 6 7.87 15.82 -37.29
N MET A 7 8.49 16.83 -36.68
CA MET A 7 9.00 16.75 -35.30
C MET A 7 7.90 16.29 -34.34
N ARG A 8 6.65 16.77 -34.49
CA ARG A 8 5.50 16.34 -33.67
C ARG A 8 5.26 14.82 -33.72
N THR A 9 5.41 14.21 -34.90
CA THR A 9 5.25 12.75 -35.06
C THR A 9 6.37 11.98 -34.37
N LYS A 10 7.61 12.49 -34.38
CA LYS A 10 8.73 11.87 -33.65
C LYS A 10 8.51 11.89 -32.14
N TRP A 11 8.11 13.03 -31.57
CA TRP A 11 7.79 13.13 -30.14
C TRP A 11 6.63 12.20 -29.73
N THR A 12 5.62 12.07 -30.59
CA THR A 12 4.48 11.18 -30.35
C THR A 12 4.89 9.71 -30.36
N VAL A 13 5.66 9.29 -31.36
CA VAL A 13 6.16 7.90 -31.47
C VAL A 13 7.10 7.56 -30.31
N GLN A 14 7.97 8.49 -29.90
CA GLN A 14 8.81 8.31 -28.72
C GLN A 14 8.00 8.14 -27.44
N GLY A 15 6.95 8.96 -27.25
CA GLY A 15 6.02 8.83 -26.13
C GLY A 15 5.33 7.46 -26.09
N TRP A 16 4.79 7.00 -27.22
CA TRP A 16 4.16 5.69 -27.30
C TRP A 16 5.14 4.53 -27.07
N LEU A 17 6.37 4.61 -27.60
CA LEU A 17 7.41 3.60 -27.37
C LEU A 17 7.81 3.52 -25.89
N LEU A 18 7.91 4.66 -25.20
CA LEU A 18 8.18 4.71 -23.76
C LEU A 18 7.04 4.10 -22.93
N MET A 19 5.78 4.26 -23.37
CA MET A 19 4.62 3.67 -22.70
C MET A 19 4.35 2.22 -23.09
N LEU A 20 4.93 1.72 -24.18
CA LEU A 20 4.62 0.41 -24.75
C LEU A 20 4.88 -0.75 -23.76
N PRO A 21 5.99 -0.80 -22.99
CA PRO A 21 6.21 -1.86 -22.01
C PRO A 21 5.13 -1.89 -20.92
N SER A 22 4.77 -0.74 -20.34
CA SER A 22 3.73 -0.68 -19.30
C SER A 22 2.35 -1.06 -19.86
N LEU A 23 2.06 -0.69 -21.11
CA LEU A 23 0.81 -1.06 -21.77
C LEU A 23 0.73 -2.57 -22.04
N ILE A 24 1.83 -3.21 -22.43
CA ILE A 24 1.89 -4.67 -22.59
C ILE A 24 1.56 -5.36 -21.27
N PHE A 25 2.17 -4.94 -20.15
CA PHE A 25 1.89 -5.52 -18.85
C PHE A 25 0.45 -5.27 -18.40
N LEU A 26 -0.07 -4.06 -18.59
CA LEU A 26 -1.46 -3.71 -18.27
C LEU A 26 -2.44 -4.57 -19.08
N VAL A 27 -2.21 -4.73 -20.39
CA VAL A 27 -3.09 -5.54 -21.23
C VAL A 27 -2.97 -7.02 -20.89
N GLY A 28 -1.75 -7.55 -20.76
CA GLY A 28 -1.52 -8.97 -20.52
C GLY A 28 -1.95 -9.45 -19.14
N PHE A 29 -1.74 -8.65 -18.09
CA PHE A 29 -1.95 -9.06 -16.70
C PHE A 29 -3.16 -8.41 -16.03
N THR A 30 -3.76 -7.35 -16.61
CA THR A 30 -4.98 -6.74 -16.06
C THR A 30 -6.16 -6.88 -17.01
N VAL A 31 -6.06 -6.35 -18.23
CA VAL A 31 -7.20 -6.31 -19.16
C VAL A 31 -7.60 -7.70 -19.64
N TYR A 32 -6.63 -8.51 -20.07
CA TYR A 32 -6.85 -9.87 -20.54
C TYR A 32 -7.55 -10.76 -19.49
N PRO A 33 -7.07 -10.90 -18.23
CA PRO A 33 -7.74 -11.72 -17.24
C PRO A 33 -9.11 -11.17 -16.84
N VAL A 34 -9.32 -9.85 -16.83
CA VAL A 34 -10.66 -9.26 -16.60
C VAL A 34 -11.64 -9.67 -17.70
N ILE A 35 -11.24 -9.54 -18.97
CA ILE A 35 -12.09 -9.98 -20.10
C ILE A 35 -12.36 -11.48 -20.04
N ARG A 36 -11.35 -12.29 -19.74
CA ARG A 36 -11.50 -13.75 -19.58
C ARG A 36 -12.48 -14.09 -18.45
N THR A 37 -12.37 -13.43 -17.30
CA THR A 37 -13.26 -13.62 -16.15
C THR A 37 -14.69 -13.19 -16.49
N LEU A 38 -14.85 -12.07 -17.22
CA LEU A 38 -16.13 -11.60 -17.70
C LEU A 38 -16.79 -12.64 -18.62
N ILE A 39 -16.05 -13.18 -19.60
CA ILE A 39 -16.56 -14.23 -20.49
C ILE A 39 -16.93 -15.49 -19.67
N GLN A 40 -16.06 -15.91 -18.75
CA GLN A 40 -16.31 -17.06 -17.87
C GLN A 40 -17.51 -16.86 -16.94
N SER A 41 -17.86 -15.63 -16.58
CA SER A 41 -19.04 -15.33 -15.76
C SER A 41 -20.37 -15.73 -16.43
N PHE A 42 -20.39 -15.84 -17.77
CA PHE A 42 -21.53 -16.32 -18.54
C PHE A 42 -21.48 -17.82 -18.85
N MET A 43 -20.41 -18.49 -18.42
CA MET A 43 -20.18 -19.91 -18.66
C MET A 43 -20.41 -20.71 -17.37
N LYS A 44 -20.86 -21.94 -17.54
CA LYS A 44 -20.86 -22.97 -16.50
C LYS A 44 -19.57 -23.75 -16.64
N THR A 45 -18.64 -23.49 -15.73
CA THR A 45 -17.42 -24.30 -15.60
C THR A 45 -17.64 -25.35 -14.52
N SER A 46 -17.31 -26.59 -14.82
CA SER A 46 -17.33 -27.67 -13.81
C SER A 46 -15.98 -27.74 -13.11
N ASN A 47 -15.95 -28.18 -11.85
CA ASN A 47 -14.71 -28.55 -11.17
C ASN A 47 -14.02 -29.76 -11.84
N ASN A 48 -14.71 -30.46 -12.73
CA ASN A 48 -14.10 -31.44 -13.61
C ASN A 48 -13.49 -30.73 -14.83
N ALA A 49 -12.15 -30.65 -14.87
CA ALA A 49 -11.40 -30.02 -15.96
C ALA A 49 -11.66 -30.63 -17.35
N LYS A 50 -12.28 -31.83 -17.42
CA LYS A 50 -12.64 -32.50 -18.68
C LYS A 50 -14.04 -32.16 -19.21
N ALA A 51 -14.89 -31.51 -18.41
CA ALA A 51 -16.21 -31.11 -18.89
C ALA A 51 -16.11 -29.82 -19.72
N PRO A 52 -16.72 -29.76 -20.92
CA PRO A 52 -16.70 -28.55 -21.73
C PRO A 52 -17.43 -27.43 -21.00
N ALA A 53 -16.92 -26.20 -21.12
CA ALA A 53 -17.61 -25.03 -20.60
C ALA A 53 -18.89 -24.77 -21.39
N GLU A 54 -20.03 -24.71 -20.70
CA GLU A 54 -21.33 -24.49 -21.34
C GLU A 54 -21.73 -23.02 -21.22
N PHE A 55 -22.13 -22.36 -22.31
CA PHE A 55 -22.66 -21.00 -22.23
C PHE A 55 -24.07 -21.03 -21.61
N ILE A 56 -24.24 -20.38 -20.47
CA ILE A 56 -25.50 -20.36 -19.70
C ILE A 56 -26.11 -18.96 -19.57
N GLY A 57 -25.52 -17.96 -20.25
CA GLY A 57 -25.97 -16.57 -20.20
C GLY A 57 -25.94 -16.02 -18.76
N PHE A 58 -27.03 -15.40 -18.32
CA PHE A 58 -27.11 -14.73 -17.01
C PHE A 58 -27.45 -15.65 -15.82
N LYS A 59 -27.52 -16.98 -16.01
CA LYS A 59 -27.95 -17.90 -14.94
C LYS A 59 -27.08 -17.79 -13.67
N ASN A 60 -25.78 -17.58 -13.80
CA ASN A 60 -24.88 -17.38 -12.66
C ASN A 60 -25.30 -16.17 -11.80
N TYR A 61 -25.65 -15.06 -12.42
CA TYR A 61 -26.10 -13.85 -11.72
C TYR A 61 -27.43 -14.08 -11.00
N ILE A 62 -28.42 -14.70 -11.67
CA ILE A 62 -29.72 -15.03 -11.06
C ILE A 62 -29.53 -15.94 -9.85
N ASN A 63 -28.64 -16.92 -9.94
CA ASN A 63 -28.35 -17.83 -8.83
C ASN A 63 -27.75 -17.09 -7.63
N VAL A 64 -26.80 -16.17 -7.86
CA VAL A 64 -26.19 -15.35 -6.80
C VAL A 64 -27.23 -14.48 -6.10
N PHE A 65 -28.13 -13.81 -6.84
CA PHE A 65 -29.17 -12.99 -6.24
C PHE A 65 -30.25 -13.78 -5.48
N ARG A 66 -30.39 -15.09 -5.77
CA ARG A 66 -31.28 -16.00 -5.03
C ARG A 66 -30.62 -16.64 -3.82
N ASP A 67 -29.30 -16.54 -3.68
CA ASP A 67 -28.56 -17.10 -2.57
C ASP A 67 -28.76 -16.23 -1.30
N PRO A 68 -29.34 -16.75 -0.21
CA PRO A 68 -29.48 -16.00 1.04
C PRO A 68 -28.13 -15.57 1.64
N VAL A 69 -27.04 -16.29 1.35
CA VAL A 69 -25.70 -15.94 1.81
C VAL A 69 -25.20 -14.66 1.11
N PHE A 70 -25.59 -14.42 -0.14
CA PHE A 70 -25.17 -13.23 -0.88
C PHE A 70 -25.60 -11.93 -0.18
N ALA A 71 -26.85 -11.87 0.31
CA ALA A 71 -27.35 -10.72 1.05
C ALA A 71 -26.58 -10.48 2.36
N ILE A 72 -26.17 -11.56 3.04
CA ILE A 72 -25.35 -11.48 4.27
C ILE A 72 -23.96 -10.92 3.95
N VAL A 73 -23.32 -11.40 2.88
CA VAL A 73 -22.00 -10.91 2.44
C VAL A 73 -22.06 -9.44 2.08
N ILE A 74 -23.03 -9.02 1.25
CA ILE A 74 -23.21 -7.61 0.87
C ILE A 74 -23.43 -6.73 2.11
N LYS A 75 -24.29 -7.14 3.05
CA LYS A 75 -24.52 -6.40 4.29
C LYS A 75 -23.26 -6.27 5.13
N ASN A 76 -22.47 -7.35 5.24
CA ASN A 76 -21.23 -7.33 6.00
C ASN A 76 -20.17 -6.46 5.33
N THR A 77 -20.02 -6.53 4.00
CA THR A 77 -19.09 -5.69 3.24
C THR A 77 -19.47 -4.22 3.34
N LEU A 78 -20.75 -3.86 3.16
CA LEU A 78 -21.20 -2.48 3.30
C LEU A 78 -20.98 -1.98 4.73
N LYS A 79 -21.34 -2.77 5.75
CA LYS A 79 -21.11 -2.42 7.15
C LYS A 79 -19.61 -2.24 7.44
N PHE A 80 -18.76 -3.11 6.89
CA PHE A 80 -17.31 -3.01 6.97
C PHE A 80 -16.83 -1.69 6.38
N SER A 81 -17.12 -1.44 5.11
CA SER A 81 -16.63 -0.24 4.41
C SER A 81 -17.15 1.06 5.04
N LEU A 82 -18.44 1.13 5.39
CA LEU A 82 -19.06 2.33 5.97
C LEU A 82 -18.54 2.67 7.37
N ILE A 83 -18.02 1.70 8.12
CA ILE A 83 -17.45 1.94 9.45
C ILE A 83 -15.95 2.18 9.35
N VAL A 84 -15.24 1.27 8.68
CA VAL A 84 -13.78 1.26 8.64
C VAL A 84 -13.23 2.45 7.88
N ILE A 85 -13.81 2.82 6.73
CA ILE A 85 -13.26 3.91 5.90
C ILE A 85 -13.35 5.25 6.65
N PRO A 86 -14.52 5.70 7.15
CA PRO A 86 -14.60 6.99 7.83
C PRO A 86 -13.78 7.02 9.12
N LEU A 87 -13.81 5.94 9.93
CA LEU A 87 -12.99 5.86 11.13
C LEU A 87 -11.49 5.88 10.79
N GLY A 88 -11.07 5.20 9.73
CA GLY A 88 -9.68 5.17 9.29
C GLY A 88 -9.20 6.56 8.88
N LEU A 89 -10.03 7.33 8.18
CA LEU A 89 -9.76 8.72 7.84
C LEU A 89 -9.64 9.59 9.09
N VAL A 90 -10.61 9.52 10.01
CA VAL A 90 -10.61 10.33 11.25
C VAL A 90 -9.39 9.99 12.12
N ILE A 91 -9.16 8.71 12.40
CA ILE A 91 -8.04 8.27 13.24
C ILE A 91 -6.71 8.58 12.54
N GLY A 92 -6.61 8.34 11.22
CA GLY A 92 -5.41 8.67 10.45
C GLY A 92 -5.08 10.16 10.47
N PHE A 93 -6.09 11.03 10.37
CA PHE A 93 -5.92 12.47 10.50
C PHE A 93 -5.45 12.88 11.91
N LEU A 94 -6.06 12.31 12.96
CA LEU A 94 -5.64 12.54 14.34
C LEU A 94 -4.20 12.09 14.58
N LEU A 95 -3.81 10.93 14.06
CA LEU A 95 -2.43 10.44 14.12
C LEU A 95 -1.49 11.36 13.33
N ALA A 96 -1.89 11.84 12.16
CA ALA A 96 -1.06 12.72 11.34
C ALA A 96 -0.78 14.04 12.05
N THR A 97 -1.78 14.66 12.66
CA THR A 97 -1.59 15.89 13.44
C THR A 97 -0.76 15.66 14.70
N LEU A 98 -0.91 14.50 15.36
CA LEU A 98 -0.11 14.14 16.54
C LEU A 98 1.38 13.96 16.18
N VAL A 99 1.66 13.33 15.04
CA VAL A 99 3.01 12.95 14.60
C VAL A 99 3.63 13.96 13.61
N SER A 100 2.94 15.09 13.37
CA SER A 100 3.45 16.24 12.61
C SER A 100 4.27 17.22 13.47
N LYS A 101 4.25 17.08 14.79
CA LYS A 101 4.99 17.97 15.70
C LYS A 101 6.50 17.80 15.55
N ASN A 102 7.25 18.90 15.62
CA ASN A 102 8.73 18.92 15.60
C ASN A 102 9.31 18.45 16.94
N ILE A 103 9.11 17.17 17.28
CA ILE A 103 9.63 16.55 18.50
C ILE A 103 10.83 15.67 18.13
N LYS A 104 11.88 15.67 18.97
CA LYS A 104 13.01 14.73 18.84
C LYS A 104 12.50 13.29 18.91
N GLY A 105 12.82 12.46 17.91
CA GLY A 105 12.36 11.07 17.82
C GLY A 105 11.07 10.84 17.03
N ILE A 106 10.49 11.88 16.41
CA ILE A 106 9.25 11.76 15.62
C ILE A 106 9.33 10.72 14.49
N GLY A 107 10.52 10.53 13.90
CA GLY A 107 10.75 9.51 12.87
C GLY A 107 10.51 8.08 13.37
N VAL A 108 10.93 7.78 14.61
CA VAL A 108 10.69 6.48 15.24
C VAL A 108 9.20 6.30 15.54
N ALA A 109 8.52 7.34 16.02
CA ALA A 109 7.07 7.30 16.23
C ALA A 109 6.31 7.01 14.93
N ARG A 110 6.67 7.68 13.81
CA ARG A 110 6.09 7.41 12.47
C ARG A 110 6.34 5.97 12.06
N ALA A 111 7.56 5.47 12.24
CA ALA A 111 7.91 4.09 11.87
C ALA A 111 7.13 3.05 12.67
N LEU A 112 7.00 3.22 13.99
CA LEU A 112 6.24 2.31 14.87
C LEU A 112 4.75 2.31 14.54
N VAL A 113 4.16 3.49 14.31
CA VAL A 113 2.74 3.59 13.93
C VAL A 113 2.52 3.00 12.54
N PHE A 114 3.43 3.22 11.58
CA PHE A 114 3.31 2.73 10.20
C PHE A 114 3.68 1.25 10.03
N TYR A 115 4.40 0.65 10.99
CA TYR A 115 4.87 -0.74 10.96
C TYR A 115 3.82 -1.77 10.50
N PRO A 116 2.53 -1.71 10.91
CA PRO A 116 1.51 -2.68 10.49
C PRO A 116 1.30 -2.77 8.98
N ASN A 117 1.60 -1.69 8.23
CA ASN A 117 1.45 -1.68 6.77
C ASN A 117 2.64 -2.30 6.04
N VAL A 118 3.80 -2.37 6.69
CA VAL A 118 5.02 -2.95 6.12
C VAL A 118 5.07 -4.46 6.33
N ALA A 119 4.42 -4.96 7.38
CA ALA A 119 4.38 -6.38 7.70
C ALA A 119 3.67 -7.21 6.59
N PRO A 120 4.18 -8.40 6.24
CA PRO A 120 3.50 -9.31 5.32
C PRO A 120 2.09 -9.66 5.80
N VAL A 121 1.10 -9.54 4.92
CA VAL A 121 -0.33 -9.70 5.26
C VAL A 121 -0.61 -11.06 5.90
N VAL A 122 -0.02 -12.13 5.38
CA VAL A 122 -0.21 -13.50 5.91
C VAL A 122 0.35 -13.60 7.33
N GLY A 123 1.57 -13.11 7.57
CA GLY A 123 2.18 -13.14 8.91
C GLY A 123 1.38 -12.30 9.90
N PHE A 124 0.93 -11.12 9.48
CA PHE A 124 0.08 -10.25 10.28
C PHE A 124 -1.24 -10.94 10.68
N ALA A 125 -1.92 -11.59 9.72
CA ALA A 125 -3.15 -12.34 9.99
C ALA A 125 -2.93 -13.52 10.95
N THR A 126 -1.81 -14.26 10.80
CA THR A 126 -1.46 -15.37 11.69
C THR A 126 -1.24 -14.89 13.13
N ILE A 127 -0.51 -13.79 13.32
CA ILE A 127 -0.28 -13.21 14.66
C ILE A 127 -1.62 -12.81 15.30
N TRP A 128 -2.47 -12.07 14.57
CA TRP A 128 -3.77 -11.67 15.11
C TRP A 128 -4.71 -12.84 15.37
N THR A 129 -4.66 -13.88 14.54
CA THR A 129 -5.39 -15.13 14.78
C THR A 129 -4.95 -15.75 16.10
N PHE A 130 -3.63 -15.85 16.34
CA PHE A 130 -3.09 -16.33 17.61
C PHE A 130 -3.51 -15.44 18.80
N LEU A 131 -3.45 -14.12 18.66
CA LEU A 131 -3.84 -13.17 19.73
C LEU A 131 -5.32 -13.34 20.10
N PHE A 132 -6.18 -13.59 19.13
CA PHE A 132 -7.61 -13.84 19.33
C PHE A 132 -7.95 -15.28 19.71
N THR A 133 -7.00 -16.22 19.68
CA THR A 133 -7.30 -17.63 20.01
C THR A 133 -7.85 -17.74 21.42
N PRO A 134 -9.02 -18.38 21.62
CA PRO A 134 -9.59 -18.57 22.94
C PRO A 134 -8.62 -19.33 23.86
N ASN A 135 -8.63 -18.96 25.14
CA ASN A 135 -7.89 -19.60 26.24
C ASN A 135 -6.36 -19.48 26.23
N ILE A 136 -5.71 -19.45 25.07
CA ILE A 136 -4.23 -19.40 24.92
C ILE A 136 -3.72 -18.09 24.32
N GLY A 137 -4.58 -17.31 23.66
CA GLY A 137 -4.21 -16.04 23.07
C GLY A 137 -3.97 -14.96 24.12
N VAL A 138 -3.09 -14.01 23.81
CA VAL A 138 -2.74 -12.90 24.72
C VAL A 138 -3.98 -12.10 25.14
N ILE A 139 -4.91 -11.85 24.22
CA ILE A 139 -6.14 -11.10 24.53
C ILE A 139 -6.98 -11.87 25.55
N SER A 140 -7.10 -13.18 25.38
CA SER A 140 -7.79 -14.04 26.36
C SER A 140 -7.14 -13.99 27.74
N HIS A 141 -5.80 -13.97 27.81
CA HIS A 141 -5.08 -13.85 29.09
C HIS A 141 -5.30 -12.49 29.75
N VAL A 142 -5.24 -11.40 28.98
CA VAL A 142 -5.53 -10.05 29.49
C VAL A 142 -6.97 -9.95 30.00
N MET A 143 -7.95 -10.52 29.29
CA MET A 143 -9.33 -10.57 29.76
C MET A 143 -9.47 -11.34 31.08
N LYS A 144 -8.81 -12.49 31.22
CA LYS A 144 -8.81 -13.27 32.48
C LYS A 144 -8.19 -12.48 33.63
N ALA A 145 -7.08 -11.76 33.38
CA ALA A 145 -6.43 -10.92 34.38
C ALA A 145 -7.34 -9.77 34.86
N LEU A 146 -8.20 -9.27 33.97
CA LEU A 146 -9.24 -8.27 34.28
C LEU A 146 -10.53 -8.91 34.83
N SER A 147 -10.51 -10.19 35.23
CA SER A 147 -11.68 -10.95 35.72
C SER A 147 -12.85 -11.05 34.72
N MET A 148 -12.58 -10.92 33.42
CA MET A 148 -13.56 -11.06 32.34
C MET A 148 -13.51 -12.47 31.74
N LYS A 149 -14.66 -12.97 31.26
CA LYS A 149 -14.71 -14.24 30.52
C LYS A 149 -14.08 -14.06 29.12
N PRO A 150 -13.14 -14.92 28.70
CA PRO A 150 -12.59 -14.88 27.35
C PRO A 150 -13.71 -14.97 26.31
N VAL A 151 -13.66 -14.09 25.31
CA VAL A 151 -14.59 -14.09 24.19
C VAL A 151 -13.93 -14.81 23.02
N ASP A 152 -14.66 -15.73 22.39
CA ASP A 152 -14.25 -16.31 21.12
C ASP A 152 -14.58 -15.34 19.99
N PHE A 153 -13.63 -14.46 19.70
CA PHE A 153 -13.84 -13.38 18.74
C PHE A 153 -14.10 -13.90 17.34
N LEU A 154 -13.35 -14.91 16.88
CA LEU A 154 -13.33 -15.35 15.48
C LEU A 154 -14.41 -16.40 15.17
N ASN A 155 -14.80 -17.26 16.12
CA ASN A 155 -15.82 -18.28 15.86
C ASN A 155 -17.25 -17.82 16.16
N ASN A 156 -17.44 -16.61 16.70
CA ASN A 156 -18.76 -16.07 16.98
C ASN A 156 -19.17 -15.02 15.91
N PRO A 157 -20.26 -15.25 15.14
CA PRO A 157 -20.73 -14.33 14.10
C PRO A 157 -21.02 -12.91 14.58
N LYS A 158 -21.33 -12.72 15.88
CA LYS A 158 -21.62 -11.41 16.46
C LYS A 158 -20.36 -10.57 16.70
N THR A 159 -19.20 -11.21 16.88
CA THR A 159 -17.94 -10.54 17.24
C THR A 159 -16.90 -10.59 16.13
N ALA A 160 -16.95 -11.61 15.25
CA ALA A 160 -15.93 -11.85 14.24
C ALA A 160 -15.73 -10.65 13.32
N LEU A 161 -16.83 -10.09 12.81
CA LEU A 161 -16.77 -8.93 11.92
C LEU A 161 -16.11 -7.73 12.62
N TYR A 162 -16.44 -7.46 13.87
CA TYR A 162 -15.87 -6.34 14.62
C TYR A 162 -14.39 -6.55 14.98
N ALA A 163 -13.99 -7.78 15.29
CA ALA A 163 -12.58 -8.12 15.53
C ALA A 163 -11.74 -7.88 14.27
N ILE A 164 -12.23 -8.33 13.11
CA ILE A 164 -11.57 -8.11 11.81
C ILE A 164 -11.53 -6.62 11.48
N MET A 165 -12.65 -5.89 11.68
CA MET A 165 -12.69 -4.43 11.50
C MET A 165 -11.66 -3.70 12.37
N ALA A 166 -11.53 -4.06 13.65
CA ALA A 166 -10.60 -3.40 14.56
C ALA A 166 -9.14 -3.58 14.12
N VAL A 167 -8.76 -4.80 13.75
CA VAL A 167 -7.41 -5.11 13.24
C VAL A 167 -7.13 -4.39 11.93
N TYR A 168 -8.09 -4.40 11.01
CA TYR A 168 -7.94 -3.72 9.73
C TYR A 168 -7.89 -2.20 9.90
N LEU A 169 -8.74 -1.63 10.76
CA LEU A 169 -8.78 -0.21 11.06
C LEU A 169 -7.45 0.30 11.62
N TRP A 170 -6.80 -0.46 12.51
CA TRP A 170 -5.48 -0.11 13.03
C TRP A 170 -4.46 0.01 11.90
N ARG A 171 -4.44 -0.96 10.98
CA ARG A 171 -3.55 -0.94 9.81
C ARG A 171 -3.90 0.22 8.87
N GLU A 172 -5.16 0.41 8.51
CA GLU A 172 -5.60 1.47 7.59
C GLU A 172 -5.36 2.87 8.15
N ALA A 173 -5.65 3.12 9.42
CA ALA A 173 -5.44 4.43 10.04
C ALA A 173 -3.95 4.85 9.96
N SER A 174 -3.04 3.90 10.16
CA SER A 174 -1.61 4.12 10.00
C SER A 174 -1.21 4.45 8.56
N TYR A 175 -1.90 3.89 7.57
CA TYR A 175 -1.67 4.22 6.16
C TYR A 175 -2.17 5.63 5.83
N MET A 176 -3.41 5.94 6.23
CA MET A 176 -4.03 7.27 6.04
C MET A 176 -3.22 8.39 6.70
N MET A 177 -2.61 8.12 7.86
CA MET A 177 -1.69 9.05 8.53
C MET A 177 -0.58 9.57 7.59
N ILE A 178 0.08 8.68 6.83
CA ILE A 178 1.20 9.07 5.94
C ILE A 178 0.70 9.93 4.78
N PHE A 179 -0.46 9.61 4.22
CA PHE A 179 -1.10 10.43 3.19
C PHE A 179 -1.41 11.83 3.70
N TYR A 180 -1.99 11.94 4.90
CA TYR A 180 -2.26 13.24 5.50
C TYR A 180 -0.98 14.02 5.80
N ILE A 181 0.09 13.39 6.29
CA ILE A 181 1.37 14.07 6.50
C ILE A 181 1.90 14.62 5.16
N SER A 182 1.88 13.84 4.08
CA SER A 182 2.32 14.30 2.76
C SER A 182 1.47 15.48 2.25
N GLY A 183 0.15 15.43 2.45
CA GLY A 183 -0.75 16.53 2.10
C GLY A 183 -0.48 17.79 2.91
N LEU A 184 -0.35 17.67 4.23
CA LEU A 184 -0.07 18.79 5.14
C LEU A 184 1.30 19.42 4.87
N GLN A 185 2.28 18.62 4.44
CA GLN A 185 3.63 19.11 4.09
C GLN A 185 3.65 19.93 2.79
N ASN A 186 2.67 19.76 1.90
CA ASN A 186 2.58 20.52 0.65
C ASN A 186 1.91 21.91 0.82
N ILE A 187 1.34 22.21 2.00
CA ILE A 187 0.72 23.51 2.27
C ILE A 187 1.82 24.56 2.52
N SER A 188 1.80 25.66 1.77
CA SER A 188 2.77 26.76 1.91
C SER A 188 2.72 27.38 3.31
N GLN A 189 3.88 27.76 3.82
CA GLN A 189 4.04 28.39 5.13
C GLN A 189 3.26 29.71 5.24
N GLU A 190 3.12 30.44 4.13
CA GLU A 190 2.42 31.73 4.05
C GLU A 190 0.97 31.66 4.57
N TYR A 191 0.28 30.54 4.33
CA TYR A 191 -1.10 30.35 4.82
C TYR A 191 -1.16 30.22 6.34
N TYR A 192 -0.15 29.61 6.96
CA TYR A 192 -0.07 29.49 8.41
C TYR A 192 0.26 30.84 9.07
N GLU A 193 1.13 31.63 8.45
CA GLU A 193 1.49 32.98 8.91
C GLU A 193 0.32 33.95 8.79
N ALA A 194 -0.41 33.95 7.67
CA ALA A 194 -1.61 34.75 7.50
C ALA A 194 -2.68 34.42 8.55
N ALA A 195 -2.93 33.12 8.79
CA ALA A 195 -3.86 32.68 9.83
C ALA A 195 -3.42 33.14 11.23
N HIS A 196 -2.12 33.19 11.51
CA HIS A 196 -1.60 33.70 12.78
C HIS A 196 -1.86 35.20 12.95
N LEU A 197 -1.63 35.97 11.89
CA LEU A 197 -1.89 37.41 11.87
C LEU A 197 -3.37 37.71 12.09
N ASP A 198 -4.27 36.84 11.60
CA ASP A 198 -5.72 36.90 11.82
C ASP A 198 -6.16 36.40 13.21
N GLY A 199 -5.22 36.06 14.10
CA GLY A 199 -5.49 35.65 15.48
C GLY A 199 -5.91 34.18 15.63
N ALA A 200 -5.70 33.34 14.61
CA ALA A 200 -5.92 31.90 14.73
C ALA A 200 -4.87 31.29 15.68
N SER A 201 -5.27 31.07 16.94
CA SER A 201 -4.50 30.33 17.94
C SER A 201 -5.27 29.06 18.32
N GLY A 202 -4.77 27.88 17.91
CA GLY A 202 -5.47 26.62 18.17
C GLY A 202 -4.83 25.39 17.51
N TRP A 203 -5.47 24.24 17.69
CA TRP A 203 -5.01 22.88 17.30
C TRP A 203 -4.57 22.71 15.82
N GLY A 204 -4.93 23.66 14.94
CA GLY A 204 -4.53 23.73 13.53
C GLY A 204 -3.31 24.61 13.23
N TYR A 205 -2.81 25.37 14.20
CA TYR A 205 -1.62 26.20 14.05
C TYR A 205 -0.37 25.38 14.33
N HIS A 206 0.25 24.85 13.28
CA HIS A 206 1.58 24.25 13.32
C HIS A 206 2.56 25.23 12.66
N ALA A 207 2.96 26.27 13.40
CA ALA A 207 4.15 27.01 13.03
C ALA A 207 5.32 26.02 13.04
N LYS A 208 5.89 25.74 11.87
CA LYS A 208 7.25 25.22 11.80
C LYS A 208 8.14 26.32 12.39
N ASP A 209 8.51 26.16 13.66
CA ASP A 209 9.44 27.04 14.34
C ASP A 209 10.74 27.15 13.51
N HIS A 210 10.90 28.26 12.80
CA HIS A 210 12.17 28.69 12.30
C HIS A 210 12.47 30.06 12.90
N HIS A 211 13.40 30.01 13.84
CA HIS A 211 14.29 31.08 14.23
C HIS A 211 14.44 32.14 13.12
N SER A 212 13.92 33.33 13.41
CA SER A 212 14.37 34.58 12.83
C SER A 212 15.89 34.68 13.01
N ALA A 213 16.64 34.33 11.98
CA ALA A 213 18.02 34.75 11.80
C ALA A 213 18.04 35.76 10.65
N GLY A 214 18.13 37.04 11.00
CA GLY A 214 18.60 38.08 10.09
C GLY A 214 17.55 38.74 9.21
N THR A 215 16.73 39.59 9.81
CA THR A 215 16.33 40.85 9.17
C THR A 215 17.58 41.60 8.71
N ALA A 216 17.89 41.55 7.42
CA ALA A 216 18.73 42.56 6.77
C ALA A 216 17.81 43.40 5.87
N HIS A 217 17.30 44.49 6.46
CA HIS A 217 16.73 45.60 5.72
C HIS A 217 17.72 46.05 4.65
N HIS A 218 17.32 46.01 3.38
CA HIS A 218 17.96 46.82 2.35
C HIS A 218 17.61 48.28 2.59
N PRO A 219 18.56 49.19 2.90
CA PRO A 219 18.27 50.60 2.86
C PRO A 219 18.26 51.05 1.40
N VAL A 220 17.14 51.63 0.98
CA VAL A 220 17.02 52.42 -0.23
C VAL A 220 17.98 53.61 -0.09
N ARG A 221 19.09 53.58 -0.83
CA ARG A 221 20.03 54.69 -0.92
C ARG A 221 19.58 55.61 -2.05
N ALA A 222 18.93 56.71 -1.66
CA ALA A 222 18.84 57.88 -2.51
C ALA A 222 20.18 58.62 -2.42
N ASP A 223 20.77 58.96 -3.57
CA ASP A 223 21.68 60.10 -3.68
C ASP A 223 21.67 60.59 -5.15
N HIS A 224 21.29 61.86 -5.30
CA HIS A 224 21.46 62.68 -6.49
C HIS A 224 22.94 63.07 -6.67
N HIS A 225 23.43 63.14 -7.92
CA HIS A 225 24.00 64.35 -8.55
C HIS A 225 25.00 64.05 -9.68
N HIS A 226 24.85 64.83 -10.77
CA HIS A 226 25.84 65.20 -11.81
C HIS A 226 26.31 64.07 -12.75
N GLY A 227 26.38 64.22 -14.06
CA GLY A 227 26.35 65.39 -14.93
C GLY A 227 27.34 65.14 -16.08
N GLY A 228 26.85 65.12 -17.33
CA GLY A 228 27.62 65.52 -18.50
C GLY A 228 28.33 64.45 -19.37
N ARG A 229 28.03 64.57 -20.67
CA ARG A 229 28.84 64.28 -21.88
C ARG A 229 28.98 62.85 -22.43
N LEU A 230 28.17 62.59 -23.47
CA LEU A 230 28.49 62.38 -24.89
C LEU A 230 29.89 61.85 -25.32
N GLN A 231 29.82 60.97 -26.35
CA GLN A 231 30.78 60.56 -27.41
C GLN A 231 31.31 59.13 -27.28
N ASP A 232 30.85 58.16 -28.08
CA ASP A 232 31.12 57.85 -29.52
C ASP A 232 32.58 57.46 -29.83
N GLY A 233 32.75 56.30 -30.50
CA GLY A 233 33.97 55.92 -31.23
C GLY A 233 34.55 54.54 -30.91
N GLY A 234 34.31 53.55 -31.78
CA GLY A 234 35.15 52.33 -31.85
C GLY A 234 36.44 52.57 -32.65
N PRO A 235 37.00 51.55 -33.32
CA PRO A 235 37.60 50.31 -32.82
C PRO A 235 39.12 50.33 -33.04
N ASP A 236 39.92 49.53 -32.31
CA ASP A 236 41.24 49.15 -32.85
C ASP A 236 41.86 47.85 -32.34
N HIS A 237 42.73 47.33 -33.19
CA HIS A 237 43.37 46.03 -33.38
C HIS A 237 43.90 45.21 -32.18
N GLY A 238 43.58 43.90 -32.25
CA GLY A 238 44.53 42.82 -32.59
C GLY A 238 45.74 42.58 -31.68
N HIS A 239 45.82 41.38 -31.09
CA HIS A 239 47.06 40.61 -30.98
C HIS A 239 46.76 39.13 -30.72
N ASP A 240 47.21 38.29 -31.66
CA ASP A 240 47.40 36.85 -31.53
C ASP A 240 48.37 36.53 -30.39
N HIS A 241 48.10 35.46 -29.62
CA HIS A 241 49.12 34.52 -29.19
C HIS A 241 48.52 33.15 -28.89
N GLN A 242 48.92 32.18 -29.71
CA GLN A 242 48.75 30.74 -29.48
C GLN A 242 49.50 30.30 -28.21
N GLY A 243 48.82 29.54 -27.35
CA GLY A 243 49.43 28.81 -26.25
C GLY A 243 48.60 27.56 -25.93
N ARG A 244 49.01 26.43 -26.52
CA ARG A 244 48.49 25.10 -26.19
C ARG A 244 48.67 24.82 -24.70
N THR A 245 47.61 24.38 -24.03
CA THR A 245 47.73 23.45 -22.91
C THR A 245 46.59 22.45 -22.99
N GLN A 246 46.95 21.23 -23.36
CA GLN A 246 46.11 20.05 -23.23
C GLN A 246 45.84 19.84 -21.73
N GLN A 247 44.59 19.87 -21.31
CA GLN A 247 44.18 19.27 -20.04
C GLN A 247 43.37 18.02 -20.32
N GLN A 248 44.11 16.92 -20.25
CA GLN A 248 43.70 15.55 -20.06
C GLN A 248 42.85 15.48 -18.76
N HIS A 249 41.64 14.93 -18.84
CA HIS A 249 40.84 14.58 -17.66
C HIS A 249 40.23 13.20 -17.86
N GLN A 250 40.75 12.24 -17.09
CA GLN A 250 40.13 10.95 -16.82
C GLN A 250 40.80 10.39 -15.55
N PRO A 251 40.13 9.57 -14.72
CA PRO A 251 38.73 9.52 -14.29
C PRO A 251 38.60 9.76 -12.77
N ALA A 252 37.43 10.17 -12.27
CA ALA A 252 37.15 10.19 -10.82
C ALA A 252 36.32 8.96 -10.42
N ASP A 253 37.04 7.97 -9.88
CA ASP A 253 36.69 7.09 -8.76
C ASP A 253 35.19 6.95 -8.38
N GLU A 254 34.52 5.96 -8.98
CA GLU A 254 33.23 5.42 -8.52
C GLU A 254 33.45 4.27 -7.53
N SER A 255 33.94 4.59 -6.34
CA SER A 255 33.93 3.63 -5.23
C SER A 255 33.50 4.31 -3.94
N HIS A 256 32.17 4.38 -3.73
CA HIS A 256 31.47 4.34 -2.43
C HIS A 256 30.11 5.06 -2.51
N LEU A 257 29.06 4.34 -2.91
CA LEU A 257 27.69 4.67 -2.51
C LEU A 257 26.94 3.38 -2.16
N PRO A 258 26.42 3.24 -0.93
CA PRO A 258 25.75 2.01 -0.50
C PRO A 258 24.34 1.90 -1.08
N ASP A 259 24.09 0.77 -1.74
CA ASP A 259 22.81 0.23 -2.18
C ASP A 259 21.75 0.22 -1.08
N ARG A 260 20.95 1.27 -0.94
CA ARG A 260 19.63 1.22 -0.30
C ARG A 260 18.69 2.26 -0.91
N LEU A 261 17.45 1.80 -1.20
CA LEU A 261 16.22 2.59 -1.43
C LEU A 261 15.77 2.88 -2.86
N LEU A 262 15.71 1.89 -3.76
CA LEU A 262 14.78 1.97 -4.90
C LEU A 262 14.22 0.59 -5.28
N LEU A 263 13.30 0.06 -4.47
CA LEU A 263 12.37 -1.00 -4.89
C LEU A 263 11.20 -1.10 -3.91
N LEU A 264 10.25 -0.17 -4.01
CA LEU A 264 8.91 -0.32 -3.41
C LEU A 264 7.86 0.11 -4.43
N GLY A 265 7.69 -0.72 -5.46
CA GLY A 265 6.46 -0.76 -6.24
C GLY A 265 5.40 -1.53 -5.48
N TYR A 266 4.55 -0.82 -4.73
CA TYR A 266 3.31 -1.38 -4.18
C TYR A 266 2.22 -1.27 -5.26
N GLY A 267 2.21 -2.24 -6.17
CA GLY A 267 1.14 -2.47 -7.12
C GLY A 267 0.02 -3.29 -6.47
N ALA A 268 -1.19 -2.78 -6.55
CA ALA A 268 -2.43 -3.47 -6.20
C ALA A 268 -2.53 -4.84 -6.90
N GLY A 269 -2.92 -5.86 -6.14
CA GLY A 269 -3.10 -7.21 -6.68
C GLY A 269 -3.37 -8.24 -5.59
N VAL A 270 -4.51 -8.11 -4.90
CA VAL A 270 -5.07 -9.21 -4.09
C VAL A 270 -6.16 -9.86 -4.92
N GLY A 271 -5.89 -11.05 -5.44
CA GLY A 271 -6.87 -11.85 -6.16
C GLY A 271 -6.26 -13.16 -6.65
N ALA A 272 -6.69 -14.25 -6.02
CA ALA A 272 -6.40 -15.65 -6.32
C ALA A 272 -5.02 -16.17 -5.91
N ASP A 273 -4.98 -16.83 -4.75
CA ASP A 273 -4.18 -18.05 -4.62
C ASP A 273 -5.02 -19.17 -3.99
N HIS A 274 -5.00 -20.28 -4.71
CA HIS A 274 -5.68 -21.53 -4.46
C HIS A 274 -5.00 -22.30 -3.33
N LEU A 275 -5.71 -22.55 -2.23
CA LEU A 275 -5.39 -23.62 -1.29
C LEU A 275 -6.67 -24.28 -0.76
N HIS A 276 -7.12 -25.32 -1.45
CA HIS A 276 -7.99 -26.35 -0.88
C HIS A 276 -7.51 -27.71 -1.39
N ALA A 277 -6.77 -28.44 -0.55
CA ALA A 277 -6.73 -29.90 -0.59
C ALA A 277 -6.27 -30.45 0.78
N GLY A 278 -7.19 -31.11 1.47
CA GLY A 278 -6.89 -32.10 2.51
C GLY A 278 -6.87 -31.57 3.94
N LEU A 279 -8.00 -31.72 4.64
CA LEU A 279 -8.10 -32.23 6.03
C LEU A 279 -9.45 -31.84 6.65
N TYR A 280 -10.50 -32.60 6.30
CA TYR A 280 -11.69 -32.76 7.13
C TYR A 280 -12.29 -34.13 6.81
N ASP A 281 -11.80 -35.18 7.47
CA ASP A 281 -12.61 -36.38 7.73
C ASP A 281 -13.11 -36.30 9.17
N GLY A 282 -14.42 -36.47 9.32
CA GLY A 282 -15.18 -36.17 10.52
C GLY A 282 -15.08 -37.31 11.53
N GLY A 283 -14.46 -37.04 12.67
CA GLY A 283 -14.55 -37.89 13.85
C GLY A 283 -15.97 -37.87 14.43
N ARG A 284 -16.65 -39.03 14.40
CA ARG A 284 -17.67 -39.40 15.38
C ARG A 284 -17.05 -40.34 16.43
N PRO A 285 -17.49 -40.27 17.70
CA PRO A 285 -16.82 -40.92 18.82
C PRO A 285 -17.31 -42.35 19.07
N GLY A 286 -16.39 -43.21 19.49
CA GLY A 286 -16.69 -44.35 20.37
C GLY A 286 -16.91 -45.71 19.71
N ALA A 287 -15.84 -46.51 19.61
CA ALA A 287 -15.89 -47.97 19.78
C ALA A 287 -14.46 -48.51 20.00
N VAL A 288 -14.15 -48.80 21.26
CA VAL A 288 -12.96 -49.52 21.70
C VAL A 288 -13.18 -51.01 21.37
N HIS A 289 -12.31 -51.63 20.58
CA HIS A 289 -12.09 -53.08 20.65
C HIS A 289 -10.69 -53.47 20.14
N HIS A 290 -9.91 -54.01 21.07
CA HIS A 290 -8.64 -54.71 20.85
C HIS A 290 -8.78 -55.88 19.88
N HIS A 291 -7.92 -55.98 18.87
CA HIS A 291 -7.42 -57.29 18.40
C HIS A 291 -6.14 -57.15 17.57
N GLY A 292 -5.01 -57.32 18.26
CA GLY A 292 -3.73 -57.64 17.65
C GLY A 292 -3.54 -59.15 17.56
N GLN A 293 -2.98 -59.58 16.43
CA GLN A 293 -2.06 -60.73 16.34
C GLN A 293 -2.60 -62.12 16.69
N ALA A 294 -3.23 -62.79 15.71
CA ALA A 294 -3.23 -64.26 15.63
C ALA A 294 -3.72 -64.73 14.25
N ARG A 295 -2.89 -64.62 13.20
CA ARG A 295 -3.16 -65.35 11.95
C ARG A 295 -1.90 -65.63 11.14
N VAL A 296 -0.92 -66.24 11.80
CA VAL A 296 0.13 -67.04 11.16
C VAL A 296 0.17 -68.35 11.96
N LEU A 297 0.23 -69.49 11.27
CA LEU A 297 0.16 -70.87 11.80
C LEU A 297 -1.24 -71.51 11.93
N ARG A 298 -1.82 -71.93 10.79
CA ARG A 298 -2.62 -73.18 10.70
C ARG A 298 -2.89 -73.54 9.24
N LYS A 299 -1.87 -74.08 8.58
CA LYS A 299 -2.01 -74.78 7.30
C LYS A 299 -1.14 -76.04 7.31
N LEU A 300 -1.47 -76.97 8.22
CA LEU A 300 -0.96 -78.35 8.22
C LEU A 300 -1.90 -79.20 9.11
N ARG A 301 -2.91 -79.83 8.48
CA ARG A 301 -3.41 -81.18 8.79
C ARG A 301 -4.65 -81.49 7.94
N ARG A 302 -4.48 -82.35 6.94
CA ARG A 302 -5.50 -83.34 6.53
C ARG A 302 -5.63 -84.37 7.68
N PRO A 303 -6.77 -85.06 7.88
CA PRO A 303 -7.09 -86.26 7.09
C PRO A 303 -8.59 -86.50 6.79
N LEU A 304 -8.78 -87.49 5.90
CA LEU A 304 -10.01 -88.14 5.39
C LEU A 304 -10.82 -87.34 4.37
#